data_AF-A0A926T229-F1
#
_entry.id   AF-A0A926T229-F1
#
_cell.length_a   1.000
_cell.length_b   1.000
_cell.length_c   1.000
_cell.angle_alpha   90.00
_cell.angle_beta   90.00
_cell.angle_gamma   90.00
#
_symmetry.space_group_name_H-M   'P 1'
#
loop_
_entity.id
_entity.type
_entity.pdbx_description
1 polymer ?
#
loop_
_entity_poly.entity_id
_entity_poly.type
_entity_poly.pdbx_seq_one_letter_code
_entity_poly.pdbx_strand_id
1 'polypeptide(L)'
;MELVIFIGLQGSGKSTFFSTHFAANHEHISKDLFPNNKKPSRRQAQLMETAFQAQLSVVVDNTNPTREERKSIIELGCKYDASVVGYYFESQVSQCRDRNQQRQGKARVPDVAIYSTIKKLEPPSYAEGFHKLFYVRIVSKSTFEVSDWIEDEVIDG
;
A
#
# COMPACT_ATOMS: atom_id res chain seq x y z
N MET A 1 5.60 -11.21 14.16
CA MET A 1 5.36 -11.01 12.71
C MET A 1 4.93 -9.58 12.46
N GLU A 2 5.11 -9.08 11.25
CA GLU A 2 4.68 -7.74 10.83
C GLU A 2 3.71 -7.83 9.64
N LEU A 3 2.67 -7.00 9.68
CA LEU A 3 1.79 -6.73 8.54
C LEU A 3 2.05 -5.29 8.09
N VAL A 4 2.66 -5.15 6.92
CA VAL A 4 2.90 -3.86 6.29
C VAL A 4 1.81 -3.58 5.26
N ILE A 5 1.17 -2.41 5.35
CA ILE A 5 0.15 -1.96 4.41
C ILE A 5 0.67 -0.72 3.68
N PHE A 6 0.83 -0.81 2.37
CA PHE A 6 1.13 0.37 1.57
C PHE A 6 -0.15 1.12 1.20
N ILE A 7 -0.11 2.44 1.29
CA ILE A 7 -1.25 3.33 1.07
C ILE A 7 -0.81 4.43 0.11
N GLY A 8 -1.46 4.57 -1.04
CA GLY A 8 -1.12 5.63 -2.00
C GLY A 8 -1.35 5.22 -3.45
N LEU A 9 -1.25 6.18 -4.37
CA LEU A 9 -1.63 6.01 -5.76
C LEU A 9 -0.74 5.05 -6.56
N GLN A 10 -1.27 4.48 -7.64
CA GLN A 10 -0.42 3.78 -8.61
C GLN A 10 0.68 4.71 -9.13
N GLY A 11 1.91 4.20 -9.24
CA GLY A 11 3.06 5.01 -9.65
C GLY A 11 3.74 5.81 -8.52
N SER A 12 3.25 5.71 -7.27
CA SER A 12 3.87 6.31 -6.08
C SER A 12 5.14 5.61 -5.57
N GLY A 13 5.75 4.72 -6.38
CA GLY A 13 7.00 4.03 -6.03
C GLY A 13 6.90 2.84 -5.07
N LYS A 14 5.70 2.45 -4.61
CA LYS A 14 5.46 1.31 -3.72
C LYS A 14 6.22 0.02 -4.07
N SER A 15 6.11 -0.47 -5.31
CA SER A 15 6.77 -1.73 -5.69
C SER A 15 8.29 -1.60 -5.69
N THR A 16 8.84 -0.42 -6.01
CA THR A 16 10.28 -0.14 -5.85
C THR A 16 10.64 -0.09 -4.37
N PHE A 17 9.83 0.53 -3.53
CA PHE A 17 10.02 0.56 -2.08
C PHE A 17 10.00 -0.86 -1.47
N PHE A 18 9.06 -1.71 -1.89
CA PHE A 18 9.04 -3.13 -1.52
C PHE A 18 10.37 -3.82 -1.86
N SER A 19 10.80 -3.72 -3.13
CA SER A 19 12.01 -4.40 -3.60
C SER A 19 13.27 -3.96 -2.86
N THR A 20 13.30 -2.73 -2.35
CA THR A 20 14.47 -2.13 -1.70
C THR A 20 14.48 -2.30 -0.19
N HIS A 21 13.32 -2.38 0.47
CA HIS A 21 13.22 -2.37 1.93
C HIS A 21 12.67 -3.68 2.54
N PHE A 22 11.89 -4.47 1.79
CA PHE A 22 11.11 -5.57 2.35
C PHE A 22 11.33 -6.93 1.67
N ALA A 23 11.81 -6.95 0.41
CA ALA A 23 11.93 -8.19 -0.36
C ALA A 23 12.82 -9.28 0.27
N ALA A 24 13.71 -8.91 1.20
CA ALA A 24 14.54 -9.88 1.91
C ALA A 24 13.79 -10.65 3.02
N ASN A 25 12.75 -10.05 3.62
CA ASN A 25 12.18 -10.51 4.89
C ASN A 25 10.64 -10.60 4.91
N HIS A 26 9.96 -10.11 3.88
CA HIS A 26 8.50 -10.07 3.83
C HIS A 26 7.97 -10.68 2.54
N GLU A 27 6.88 -11.42 2.68
CA GLU A 27 6.12 -11.93 1.54
C GLU A 27 5.37 -10.79 0.83
N HIS A 28 5.49 -10.73 -0.50
CA HIS A 28 4.81 -9.74 -1.32
C HIS A 28 3.41 -10.21 -1.69
N ILE A 29 2.37 -9.52 -1.21
CA ILE A 29 0.98 -9.82 -1.55
C ILE A 29 0.36 -8.62 -2.27
N SER A 30 0.19 -8.75 -3.58
CA SER A 30 -0.47 -7.75 -4.41
C SER A 30 -1.57 -8.36 -5.28
N LYS A 31 -2.77 -7.75 -5.26
CA LYS A 31 -3.87 -8.09 -6.18
C LYS A 31 -3.48 -7.99 -7.67
N ASP A 32 -2.47 -7.19 -8.02
CA ASP A 32 -2.00 -7.04 -9.40
C ASP A 32 -1.36 -8.33 -9.94
N LEU A 33 -0.93 -9.23 -9.04
CA LEU A 33 -0.41 -10.56 -9.36
C LEU A 33 -1.54 -11.59 -9.63
N PHE A 34 -2.81 -11.21 -9.49
CA PHE A 34 -3.97 -12.10 -9.66
C PHE A 34 -4.88 -11.71 -10.84
N PRO A 35 -4.36 -11.49 -12.06
CA PRO A 35 -5.12 -10.87 -13.16
C PRO A 35 -6.37 -11.66 -13.61
N ASN A 36 -6.42 -12.97 -13.34
CA ASN A 36 -7.53 -13.85 -13.73
C ASN A 36 -8.39 -14.33 -12.55
N ASN A 37 -8.14 -13.81 -11.33
CA ASN A 37 -8.88 -14.27 -10.16
C ASN A 37 -10.20 -13.50 -10.02
N LYS A 38 -11.33 -14.24 -9.97
CA LYS A 38 -12.67 -13.66 -9.82
C LYS A 38 -12.91 -13.02 -8.45
N LYS A 39 -12.08 -13.32 -7.44
CA LYS A 39 -12.22 -12.84 -6.05
C LYS A 39 -10.83 -12.45 -5.48
N PRO A 40 -10.19 -11.39 -6.01
CA PRO A 40 -8.83 -11.03 -5.65
C PRO A 40 -8.66 -10.69 -4.16
N SER A 41 -9.64 -10.03 -3.54
CA SER A 41 -9.60 -9.74 -2.08
C SER A 41 -9.64 -11.02 -1.24
N ARG A 42 -10.45 -12.01 -1.63
CA ARG A 42 -10.47 -13.32 -0.94
C ARG A 42 -9.12 -14.03 -1.08
N ARG A 43 -8.53 -14.00 -2.28
CA ARG A 43 -7.22 -14.61 -2.54
C ARG A 43 -6.11 -13.94 -1.72
N GLN A 44 -6.13 -12.61 -1.62
CA GLN A 44 -5.21 -11.84 -0.79
C GLN A 44 -5.34 -12.25 0.68
N ALA A 45 -6.56 -12.30 1.23
CA ALA A 45 -6.78 -12.74 2.61
C ALA A 45 -6.24 -14.17 2.86
N GLN A 46 -6.49 -15.11 1.94
CA GLN A 46 -5.98 -16.48 2.06
C GLN A 46 -4.44 -16.55 2.07
N LEU A 47 -3.77 -15.74 1.26
CA LEU A 47 -2.30 -15.66 1.24
C LEU A 47 -1.76 -15.09 2.55
N MET A 48 -2.40 -14.04 3.06
CA MET A 48 -2.05 -13.47 4.37
C MET A 48 -2.22 -14.50 5.48
N GLU A 49 -3.35 -15.21 5.54
CA GLU A 49 -3.59 -16.26 6.54
C GLU A 49 -2.53 -17.36 6.47
N THR A 50 -2.17 -17.80 5.27
CA THR A 50 -1.14 -18.83 5.07
C THR A 50 0.23 -18.34 5.56
N ALA A 51 0.60 -17.10 5.21
CA ALA A 51 1.87 -16.51 5.64
C ALA A 51 1.94 -16.33 7.16
N PHE A 52 0.88 -15.83 7.79
CA PHE A 52 0.82 -15.67 9.24
C PHE A 52 0.82 -17.00 10.00
N GLN A 53 0.14 -18.03 9.48
CA GLN A 53 0.23 -19.39 10.03
C GLN A 53 1.66 -19.94 9.96
N ALA A 54 2.42 -19.56 8.93
CA ALA A 54 3.83 -19.90 8.78
C ALA A 54 4.79 -18.96 9.53
N GLN A 55 4.27 -18.05 10.38
CA GLN A 55 5.05 -17.07 11.13
C GLN A 55 5.85 -16.06 10.26
N LEU A 56 5.38 -15.78 9.03
CA LEU A 56 6.02 -14.87 8.09
C LEU A 56 5.43 -13.45 8.18
N SER A 57 6.28 -12.45 7.97
CA SER A 57 5.85 -11.06 7.79
C SER A 57 5.39 -10.83 6.35
N VAL A 58 4.43 -9.92 6.15
CA VAL A 58 3.83 -9.69 4.82
C VAL A 58 3.77 -8.20 4.49
N VAL A 59 3.88 -7.88 3.21
CA VAL A 59 3.57 -6.56 2.66
C VAL A 59 2.38 -6.65 1.71
N VAL A 60 1.34 -5.87 1.98
CA VAL A 60 0.19 -5.69 1.10
C VAL A 60 0.42 -4.48 0.19
N ASP A 61 0.93 -4.75 -1.01
CA ASP A 61 1.26 -3.74 -2.04
C ASP A 61 0.08 -3.56 -3.02
N ASN A 62 -0.93 -2.83 -2.55
CA ASN A 62 -2.00 -2.31 -3.38
C ASN A 62 -2.16 -0.80 -3.11
N THR A 63 -3.16 -0.16 -3.73
CA THR A 63 -3.41 1.28 -3.52
C THR A 63 -4.03 1.58 -2.15
N ASN A 64 -4.88 0.68 -1.64
CA ASN A 64 -5.59 0.76 -0.36
C ASN A 64 -6.14 2.16 -0.02
N PRO A 65 -6.89 2.80 -0.93
CA PRO A 65 -7.22 4.22 -0.83
C PRO A 65 -8.17 4.53 0.33
N THR A 66 -9.11 3.65 0.67
CA THR A 66 -10.15 3.92 1.68
C THR A 66 -9.88 3.20 2.99
N ARG A 67 -10.38 3.76 4.10
CA ARG A 67 -10.39 3.13 5.43
C ARG A 67 -11.07 1.77 5.41
N GLU A 68 -12.17 1.63 4.66
CA GLU A 68 -12.91 0.36 4.57
C GLU A 68 -12.09 -0.76 3.90
N GLU A 69 -11.32 -0.44 2.84
CA GLU A 69 -10.43 -1.43 2.23
C GLU A 69 -9.33 -1.87 3.22
N ARG A 70 -8.77 -0.91 3.97
CA ARG A 70 -7.72 -1.18 4.97
C ARG A 70 -8.24 -1.96 6.16
N LYS A 71 -9.46 -1.68 6.62
CA LYS A 71 -10.08 -2.32 7.79
C LYS A 71 -10.00 -3.85 7.72
N SER A 72 -10.42 -4.44 6.60
CA SER A 72 -10.38 -5.90 6.42
C SER A 72 -8.97 -6.51 6.48
N ILE A 73 -7.96 -5.75 6.06
CA ILE A 73 -6.54 -6.15 6.07
C ILE A 73 -5.99 -6.03 7.51
N ILE A 74 -6.30 -4.93 8.20
CA ILE A 74 -5.89 -4.67 9.59
C ILE A 74 -6.49 -5.71 10.54
N GLU A 75 -7.80 -5.95 10.45
CA GLU A 75 -8.50 -6.95 11.27
C GLU A 75 -7.86 -8.34 11.12
N LEU A 76 -7.44 -8.68 9.90
CA LEU A 76 -6.75 -9.94 9.65
C LEU A 76 -5.36 -9.98 10.29
N GLY A 77 -4.58 -8.90 10.24
CA GLY A 77 -3.30 -8.82 10.95
C GLY A 77 -3.47 -8.95 12.46
N CYS A 78 -4.45 -8.23 13.03
CA CYS A 78 -4.75 -8.28 14.46
C CYS A 78 -5.18 -9.68 14.92
N LYS A 79 -5.97 -10.40 14.11
CA LYS A 79 -6.38 -11.80 14.40
C LYS A 79 -5.19 -12.75 14.61
N TYR A 80 -4.03 -12.44 14.01
CA TYR A 80 -2.81 -13.24 14.11
C TYR A 80 -1.72 -12.56 14.94
N ASP A 81 -2.08 -11.57 15.77
CA ASP A 81 -1.16 -10.82 16.63
C ASP A 81 0.02 -10.17 15.87
N ALA A 82 -0.19 -9.83 14.59
CA ALA A 82 0.82 -9.16 13.79
C ALA A 82 0.90 -7.68 14.15
N SER A 83 2.12 -7.13 14.21
CA SER A 83 2.30 -5.68 14.32
C SER A 83 1.90 -5.04 12.99
N VAL A 84 0.83 -4.26 13.00
CA VAL A 84 0.27 -3.59 11.82
C VAL A 84 0.94 -2.24 11.59
N VAL A 85 1.62 -2.09 10.46
CA VAL A 85 2.40 -0.90 10.09
C VAL A 85 1.92 -0.35 8.75
N GLY A 86 1.60 0.94 8.69
CA GLY A 86 1.19 1.61 7.45
C GLY A 86 2.29 2.51 6.88
N TYR A 87 2.46 2.48 5.56
CA TYR A 87 3.30 3.44 4.83
C TYR A 87 2.42 4.21 3.85
N TYR A 88 2.21 5.49 4.13
CA TYR A 88 1.52 6.42 3.25
C TYR A 88 2.50 7.06 2.27
N PHE A 89 2.32 6.80 0.98
CA PHE A 89 3.14 7.35 -0.07
C PHE A 89 2.54 8.66 -0.57
N GLU A 90 3.32 9.73 -0.48
CA GLU A 90 2.97 11.04 -1.01
C GLU A 90 2.50 10.90 -2.46
N SER A 91 1.28 11.37 -2.69
CA SER A 91 0.63 11.29 -3.97
C SER A 91 0.88 12.58 -4.74
N GLN A 92 2.07 12.72 -5.34
CA GLN A 92 2.31 13.82 -6.27
C GLN A 92 1.55 13.54 -7.57
N VAL A 93 0.29 13.97 -7.63
CA VAL A 93 -0.67 13.70 -8.72
C VAL A 93 -0.07 13.97 -10.10
N SER A 94 0.70 15.05 -10.25
CA SER A 94 1.43 15.39 -11.48
C SER A 94 2.47 14.32 -11.84
N GLN A 95 3.32 13.92 -10.90
CA GLN A 95 4.35 12.89 -11.13
C GLN A 95 3.76 11.48 -11.31
N CYS A 96 2.67 11.15 -10.61
CA CYS A 96 1.95 9.89 -10.79
C CYS A 96 1.38 9.77 -12.20
N ARG A 97 0.81 10.86 -12.73
CA ARG A 97 0.32 10.92 -14.12
C ARG A 97 1.46 10.74 -15.12
N ASP A 98 2.54 11.49 -14.95
CA ASP A 98 3.67 11.45 -15.89
C ASP A 98 4.36 10.07 -15.92
N ARG A 99 4.51 9.43 -14.75
CA ARG A 99 5.01 8.05 -14.66
C ARG A 99 4.05 7.02 -15.23
N ASN A 100 2.74 7.19 -15.02
CA ASN A 100 1.72 6.31 -15.61
C ASN A 100 1.70 6.42 -17.14
N GLN A 101 1.89 7.63 -17.70
CA GLN A 101 2.01 7.84 -19.15
C GLN A 101 3.21 7.12 -19.76
N GLN A 102 4.29 6.92 -19.00
CA GLN A 102 5.48 6.18 -19.42
C GLN A 102 5.31 4.65 -19.37
N ARG A 103 4.25 4.13 -18.74
CA ARG A 103 3.98 2.67 -18.70
C ARG A 103 3.41 2.18 -20.02
N GLN A 104 3.59 0.89 -20.30
CA GLN A 104 3.05 0.22 -21.48
C GLN A 104 2.06 -0.89 -21.12
N GLY A 105 1.18 -1.21 -22.07
CA GLY A 105 0.19 -2.28 -21.93
C GLY A 105 -0.75 -2.07 -20.74
N LYS A 106 -1.10 -3.17 -20.05
CA LYS A 106 -2.06 -3.15 -18.92
C LYS A 106 -1.57 -2.39 -17.69
N ALA A 107 -0.29 -2.05 -17.62
CA ALA A 107 0.28 -1.28 -16.51
C ALA A 107 0.00 0.23 -16.64
N ARG A 108 -0.35 0.72 -17.85
CA ARG A 108 -0.82 2.08 -18.08
C ARG A 108 -2.32 2.14 -17.88
N VAL A 109 -2.77 2.87 -16.86
CA VAL A 109 -4.19 3.05 -16.56
C VAL A 109 -4.72 4.36 -17.16
N PRO A 110 -6.03 4.48 -17.48
CA PRO A 110 -6.62 5.74 -17.89
C PRO A 110 -6.51 6.82 -16.80
N ASP A 111 -6.35 8.09 -17.18
CA ASP A 111 -6.25 9.20 -16.21
C ASP A 111 -7.47 9.27 -15.28
N VAL A 112 -8.67 8.91 -15.77
CA VAL A 112 -9.90 8.83 -14.97
C VAL A 112 -9.78 7.81 -13.82
N ALA A 113 -9.05 6.71 -14.02
CA ALA A 113 -8.79 5.73 -12.95
C ALA A 113 -7.85 6.31 -11.88
N ILE A 114 -6.88 7.15 -12.28
CA ILE A 114 -5.99 7.85 -11.35
C ILE A 114 -6.80 8.88 -10.54
N TYR A 115 -7.58 9.74 -11.19
CA TYR A 115 -8.39 10.76 -10.51
C TYR A 115 -9.48 10.18 -9.61
N SER A 116 -10.11 9.06 -10.01
CA SER A 116 -11.09 8.38 -9.15
C SER A 116 -10.45 7.73 -7.93
N THR A 117 -9.19 7.29 -8.02
CA THR A 117 -8.43 6.79 -6.87
C THR A 117 -8.02 7.94 -5.95
N ILE A 118 -7.56 9.07 -6.50
CA ILE A 118 -7.22 10.29 -5.73
C ILE A 118 -8.41 10.75 -4.90
N LYS A 119 -9.60 10.85 -5.50
CA LYS A 119 -10.81 11.30 -4.80
C LYS A 119 -11.26 10.37 -3.66
N LYS A 120 -10.79 9.13 -3.66
CA LYS A 120 -11.10 8.13 -2.62
C LYS A 120 -9.97 7.94 -1.63
N LEU A 121 -8.82 8.58 -1.85
CA LEU A 121 -7.65 8.41 -1.01
C LEU A 121 -7.91 9.11 0.32
N GLU A 122 -8.15 8.32 1.35
CA GLU A 122 -8.32 8.76 2.72
C GLU A 122 -7.00 8.55 3.45
N PRO A 123 -6.43 9.60 4.08
CA PRO A 123 -5.20 9.47 4.85
C PRO A 123 -5.38 8.48 6.00
N PRO A 124 -4.36 7.66 6.30
CA PRO A 124 -4.43 6.72 7.40
C PRO A 124 -4.54 7.42 8.75
N SER A 125 -5.13 6.73 9.71
CA SER A 125 -5.23 7.18 11.09
C SER A 125 -4.91 6.04 12.05
N TYR A 126 -4.34 6.35 13.21
CA TYR A 126 -4.12 5.35 14.26
C TYR A 126 -5.44 4.74 14.74
N ALA A 127 -6.57 5.45 14.62
CA ALA A 127 -7.90 4.95 14.95
C ALA A 127 -8.33 3.73 14.10
N GLU A 128 -7.67 3.47 12.98
CA GLU A 128 -7.91 2.27 12.16
C GLU A 128 -7.31 0.99 12.77
N GLY A 129 -6.41 1.11 13.75
CA GLY A 129 -5.72 -0.03 14.37
C GLY A 129 -4.26 -0.22 13.93
N PHE A 130 -3.65 0.81 13.35
CA PHE A 130 -2.21 0.80 13.09
C PHE A 130 -1.40 0.93 14.38
N HIS A 131 -0.33 0.14 14.51
CA HIS A 131 0.64 0.27 15.60
C HIS A 131 1.69 1.33 15.26
N LYS A 132 2.04 1.46 13.97
CA LYS A 132 2.95 2.48 13.44
C LYS A 132 2.46 2.96 12.10
N LEU A 133 2.68 4.23 11.83
CA LEU A 133 2.40 4.87 10.56
C LEU A 133 3.62 5.67 10.14
N PHE A 134 3.93 5.62 8.85
CA PHE A 134 5.03 6.35 8.24
C PHE A 134 4.54 7.11 7.02
N TYR A 135 5.13 8.27 6.80
CA TYR A 135 5.00 9.05 5.58
C TYR A 135 6.21 8.79 4.69
N VAL A 136 5.96 8.57 3.39
CA VAL A 136 6.99 8.24 2.40
C VAL A 136 6.95 9.23 1.24
N ARG A 137 8.06 9.93 1.03
CA ARG A 137 8.28 10.82 -0.12
C ARG A 137 9.35 10.25 -1.05
N ILE A 138 9.16 10.42 -2.35
CA ILE A 138 10.18 10.08 -3.35
C ILE A 138 11.07 11.30 -3.57
N VAL A 139 12.36 11.15 -3.24
CA VAL A 139 13.36 12.20 -3.44
C VAL A 139 14.04 12.05 -4.80
N SER A 140 14.28 10.81 -5.26
CA SER A 140 14.91 10.54 -6.56
C SER A 140 14.55 9.13 -7.07
N LYS A 141 15.09 8.71 -8.23
CA LYS A 141 14.84 7.38 -8.81
C LYS A 141 15.36 6.30 -7.85
N SER A 142 14.44 5.70 -7.09
CA SER A 142 14.68 4.69 -6.04
C SER A 142 15.18 5.22 -4.68
N THR A 143 15.20 6.54 -4.47
CA THR A 143 15.48 7.13 -3.15
C THR A 143 14.18 7.58 -2.51
N PHE A 144 13.95 7.12 -1.27
CA PHE A 144 12.77 7.43 -0.50
C PHE A 144 13.19 8.08 0.82
N GLU A 145 12.48 9.12 1.20
CA GLU A 145 12.51 9.69 2.54
C GLU A 145 11.33 9.11 3.31
N VAL A 146 11.61 8.55 4.48
CA VAL A 146 10.61 7.96 5.37
C VAL A 146 10.64 8.75 6.67
N SER A 147 9.51 9.31 7.05
CA SER A 147 9.34 10.03 8.32
C SER A 147 8.18 9.42 9.12
N ASP A 148 8.17 9.66 10.42
CA ASP A 148 7.02 9.30 11.25
C ASP A 148 5.76 10.02 10.77
N TRP A 149 4.61 9.36 10.89
CA TRP A 149 3.32 9.94 10.56
C TRP A 149 2.88 10.94 11.64
N ILE A 150 2.55 12.15 11.20
CA ILE A 150 2.00 13.21 12.06
C ILE A 150 0.55 13.43 11.62
N GLU A 151 -0.40 13.06 12.50
CA GLU A 151 -1.83 13.01 12.16
C GLU A 151 -2.43 14.41 11.84
N ASP A 152 -1.83 15.48 12.37
CA ASP A 152 -2.31 16.87 12.23
C ASP A 152 -1.83 17.60 10.96
N GLU A 153 -0.79 17.11 10.25
CA GLU A 153 -0.19 17.82 9.09
C GLU A 153 -0.85 17.47 7.74
N VAL A 154 -1.78 16.51 7.70
CA VAL A 154 -2.32 15.95 6.45
C VAL A 154 -3.58 16.67 5.96
N ILE A 155 -3.99 17.74 6.64
CA ILE A 155 -5.19 18.52 6.31
C ILE A 155 -4.95 19.48 5.13
N ASP A 156 -3.70 19.83 4.80
CA ASP A 156 -3.37 20.81 3.76
C ASP A 156 -2.74 20.17 2.50
N GLY A 157 -3.53 19.35 1.78
CA GLY A 157 -3.16 18.76 0.48
C GLY A 157 -4.27 18.81 -0.55
#